data_AF-A0A4T0UZ97-F1
#
_entry.id   AF-A0A4T0UZ97-F1
#
_cell.length_a   1.000
_cell.length_b   1.000
_cell.length_c   1.000
_cell.angle_alpha   90.00
_cell.angle_beta   90.00
_cell.angle_gamma   90.00
#
_symmetry.space_group_name_H-M   'P 1'
#
loop_
_entity.id
_entity.type
_entity.pdbx_description
1 polymer ?
#
loop_
_entity_poly.entity_id
_entity_poly.type
_entity_poly.pdbx_seq_one_letter_code
_entity_poly.pdbx_strand_id
1 'polypeptide(L)'
;MTPEEFWSHVAGLGGVADDASVEALVERLTAEEAEAFAERVESLVEELLRACDVPSSHTGDTAEWLAAAVVAAGRETYEATLAAGAPLDPDRWAWDEAEALLVVAPVEGEDEAFDLAGEPAVTFQWLHLTSPEDVETAYDENVAEVTGALGIGPDPAFGPVPASDPAFDRALARHQEWPAGSPRLHLAVLEGFEEPTPTLWPSVEEPEHVVLVVPPAMLLEAINRVEVYDWLLTGLEGLARELSGGAAAEA
;
A
#
# COMPACT_ATOMS: atom_id res chain seq x y z
N MET A 1 -9.81 14.99 20.61
CA MET A 1 -11.24 14.60 20.62
C MET A 1 -11.65 14.08 22.00
N THR A 2 -12.87 14.35 22.48
CA THR A 2 -13.38 13.74 23.72
C THR A 2 -13.89 12.31 23.49
N PRO A 3 -13.96 11.45 24.54
CA PRO A 3 -14.50 10.10 24.37
C PRO A 3 -15.95 10.05 23.84
N GLU A 4 -16.80 11.02 24.21
CA GLU A 4 -18.20 11.04 23.76
C GLU A 4 -18.31 11.42 22.28
N GLU A 5 -17.48 12.36 21.81
CA GLU A 5 -17.39 12.71 20.39
C GLU A 5 -16.91 11.53 19.55
N PHE A 6 -15.84 10.85 19.98
CA PHE A 6 -15.32 9.65 19.31
C PHE A 6 -16.39 8.58 19.13
N TRP A 7 -17.10 8.20 20.20
CA TRP A 7 -18.13 7.18 20.12
C TRP A 7 -19.36 7.63 19.30
N SER A 8 -19.63 8.93 19.22
CA SER A 8 -20.64 9.47 18.32
C SER A 8 -20.24 9.31 16.85
N HIS A 9 -18.96 9.45 16.52
CA HIS A 9 -18.44 9.23 15.17
C HIS A 9 -18.49 7.74 14.79
N VAL A 10 -18.03 6.85 15.67
CA VAL A 10 -18.13 5.39 15.51
C VAL A 10 -19.58 4.93 15.32
N ALA A 11 -20.52 5.48 16.11
CA ALA A 11 -21.94 5.16 15.93
C ALA A 11 -22.47 5.55 14.54
N GLY A 12 -21.85 6.54 13.90
CA GLY A 12 -22.16 6.96 12.54
C GLY A 12 -21.71 5.97 11.45
N LEU A 13 -20.84 5.01 11.77
CA LEU A 13 -20.39 3.96 10.86
C LEU A 13 -21.43 2.84 10.69
N GLY A 14 -22.38 2.71 11.63
CA GLY A 14 -23.46 1.73 11.53
C GLY A 14 -23.06 0.29 11.90
N GLY A 15 -21.92 0.11 12.59
CA GLY A 15 -21.46 -1.19 13.08
C GLY A 15 -20.49 -1.93 12.16
N VAL A 16 -20.12 -1.30 11.04
CA VAL A 16 -19.16 -1.75 10.03
C VAL A 16 -18.30 -0.56 9.65
N ALA A 17 -17.03 -0.78 9.31
CA ALA A 17 -16.10 0.30 8.97
C ALA A 17 -15.50 0.11 7.58
N ASP A 18 -16.34 -0.21 6.60
CA ASP A 18 -15.97 -0.30 5.18
C ASP A 18 -15.50 1.05 4.60
N ASP A 19 -14.87 1.00 3.42
CA ASP A 19 -14.34 2.19 2.72
C ASP A 19 -15.37 3.33 2.61
N ALA A 20 -16.62 3.00 2.28
CA ALA A 20 -17.67 4.00 2.05
C ALA A 20 -18.11 4.69 3.36
N SER A 21 -18.25 3.93 4.45
CA SER A 21 -18.64 4.45 5.75
C SER A 21 -17.51 5.27 6.39
N VAL A 22 -16.26 4.87 6.17
CA VAL A 22 -15.06 5.58 6.60
C VAL A 22 -14.86 6.86 5.79
N GLU A 23 -14.98 6.84 4.47
CA GLU A 23 -14.90 8.03 3.61
C GLU A 23 -15.94 9.07 4.06
N ALA A 24 -17.19 8.63 4.27
CA ALA A 24 -18.25 9.49 4.79
C ALA A 24 -17.99 10.00 6.21
N LEU A 25 -17.21 9.29 7.04
CA LEU A 25 -16.74 9.80 8.33
C LEU A 25 -15.68 10.88 8.14
N VAL A 26 -14.67 10.62 7.32
CA VAL A 26 -13.57 11.55 7.03
C VAL A 26 -14.10 12.88 6.48
N GLU A 27 -15.05 12.86 5.54
CA GLU A 27 -15.68 14.08 4.99
C GLU A 27 -16.38 14.95 6.05
N ARG A 28 -16.75 14.37 7.20
CA ARG A 28 -17.43 15.08 8.30
C ARG A 28 -16.47 15.61 9.36
N LEU A 29 -15.21 15.16 9.36
CA LEU A 29 -14.18 15.57 10.30
C LEU A 29 -13.31 16.67 9.69
N THR A 30 -12.84 17.60 10.51
CA THR A 30 -11.67 18.41 10.14
C THR A 30 -10.41 17.55 10.18
N ALA A 31 -9.32 17.98 9.54
CA ALA A 31 -8.05 17.24 9.56
C ALA A 31 -7.55 16.95 10.99
N GLU A 32 -7.60 17.95 11.88
CA GLU A 32 -7.24 17.80 13.30
C GLU A 32 -8.17 16.82 14.05
N GLU A 33 -9.45 16.75 13.66
CA GLU A 33 -10.40 15.78 14.25
C GLU A 33 -10.20 14.37 13.70
N ALA A 34 -9.80 14.23 12.43
CA ALA A 34 -9.46 12.95 11.83
C ALA A 34 -8.20 12.35 12.48
N GLU A 35 -7.13 13.13 12.62
CA GLU A 35 -5.91 12.73 13.35
C GLU A 35 -6.25 12.29 14.78
N ALA A 36 -7.01 13.12 15.52
CA ALA A 36 -7.43 12.77 16.87
C ALA A 36 -8.40 11.58 16.94
N PHE A 37 -9.05 11.21 15.83
CA PHE A 37 -9.89 10.03 15.72
C PHE A 37 -9.02 8.78 15.51
N ALA A 38 -8.07 8.81 14.57
CA ALA A 38 -7.09 7.73 14.33
C ALA A 38 -6.32 7.37 15.60
N GLU A 39 -5.69 8.35 16.26
CA GLU A 39 -4.96 8.13 17.52
C GLU A 39 -5.83 7.43 18.56
N ARG A 40 -7.14 7.73 18.56
CA ARG A 40 -8.08 7.14 19.49
C ARG A 40 -8.48 5.72 19.11
N VAL A 41 -8.66 5.42 17.82
CA VAL A 41 -8.88 4.06 17.33
C VAL A 41 -7.68 3.18 17.70
N GLU A 42 -6.47 3.63 17.36
CA GLU A 42 -5.21 2.92 17.64
C GLU A 42 -5.10 2.59 19.14
N SER A 43 -5.30 3.60 20.01
CA SER A 43 -5.28 3.41 21.46
C SER A 43 -6.26 2.34 21.97
N LEU A 44 -7.45 2.23 21.37
CA LEU A 44 -8.47 1.23 21.77
C LEU A 44 -8.16 -0.16 21.20
N VAL A 45 -7.64 -0.22 19.97
CA VAL A 45 -7.17 -1.46 19.34
C VAL A 45 -6.03 -2.07 20.15
N GLU A 46 -5.02 -1.28 20.49
CA GLU A 46 -3.93 -1.74 21.34
C GLU A 46 -4.40 -2.20 22.72
N GLU A 47 -5.40 -1.52 23.30
CA GLU A 47 -5.99 -1.93 24.59
C GLU A 47 -6.66 -3.31 24.47
N LEU A 48 -7.42 -3.55 23.40
CA LEU A 48 -8.02 -4.86 23.12
C LEU A 48 -6.96 -5.95 22.91
N LEU A 49 -5.93 -5.69 22.11
CA LEU A 49 -4.87 -6.66 21.81
C LEU A 49 -4.00 -7.00 23.02
N ARG A 50 -3.90 -6.10 24.00
CA ARG A 50 -3.24 -6.40 25.29
C ARG A 50 -4.12 -7.23 26.23
N ALA A 51 -5.44 -7.12 26.11
CA ALA A 51 -6.40 -7.71 27.04
C ALA A 51 -7.06 -9.01 26.54
N CYS A 52 -7.12 -9.22 25.24
CA CYS A 52 -7.81 -10.32 24.59
C CYS A 52 -6.82 -11.19 23.80
N ASP A 53 -7.05 -12.51 23.80
CA ASP A 53 -6.29 -13.42 22.95
C ASP A 53 -6.70 -13.27 21.48
N VAL A 54 -5.73 -13.37 20.58
CA VAL A 54 -5.96 -13.38 19.13
C VAL A 54 -5.84 -14.83 18.63
N PRO A 55 -6.79 -15.34 17.83
CA PRO A 55 -6.67 -16.66 17.23
C PRO A 55 -5.36 -16.80 16.45
N SER A 56 -4.66 -17.92 16.61
CA SER A 56 -3.36 -18.15 15.95
C SER A 56 -3.42 -18.12 14.41
N SER A 57 -4.62 -18.22 13.83
CA SER A 57 -4.86 -18.09 12.39
C SER A 57 -4.92 -16.64 11.89
N HIS A 58 -4.98 -15.65 12.79
CA HIS A 58 -5.19 -14.23 12.47
C HIS A 58 -4.24 -13.35 13.31
N THR A 59 -2.94 -13.61 13.24
CA THR A 59 -1.89 -12.82 13.93
C THR A 59 -1.30 -11.74 13.02
N GLY A 60 -0.59 -10.77 13.59
CA GLY A 60 -0.03 -9.64 12.83
C GLY A 60 -1.13 -8.65 12.47
N ASP A 61 -1.10 -8.10 11.26
CA ASP A 61 -2.03 -7.06 10.80
C ASP A 61 -3.50 -7.49 10.88
N THR A 62 -3.78 -8.77 10.64
CA THR A 62 -5.12 -9.35 10.78
C THR A 62 -5.66 -9.30 12.23
N ALA A 63 -4.79 -9.21 13.23
CA ALA A 63 -5.18 -9.03 14.63
C ALA A 63 -5.72 -7.62 14.88
N GLU A 64 -5.09 -6.61 14.28
CA GLU A 64 -5.48 -5.22 14.40
C GLU A 64 -6.84 -4.99 13.73
N TRP A 65 -7.08 -5.61 12.58
CA TRP A 65 -8.37 -5.56 11.89
C TRP A 65 -9.49 -6.18 12.72
N LEU A 66 -9.23 -7.32 13.37
CA LEU A 66 -10.18 -7.93 14.29
C LEU A 66 -10.53 -7.02 15.47
N ALA A 67 -9.53 -6.36 16.06
CA ALA A 67 -9.75 -5.41 17.15
C ALA A 67 -10.46 -4.13 16.67
N ALA A 68 -10.13 -3.63 15.47
CA ALA A 68 -10.79 -2.49 14.85
C ALA A 68 -12.28 -2.78 14.58
N ALA A 69 -12.61 -4.00 14.15
CA ALA A 69 -13.99 -4.44 13.96
C ALA A 69 -14.82 -4.41 15.26
N VAL A 70 -14.18 -4.71 16.40
CA VAL A 70 -14.82 -4.58 17.72
C VAL A 70 -15.10 -3.12 18.06
N VAL A 71 -14.18 -2.22 17.73
CA VAL A 71 -14.37 -0.77 17.90
C VAL A 71 -15.48 -0.27 16.99
N ALA A 72 -15.47 -0.65 15.70
CA ALA A 72 -16.50 -0.32 14.71
C ALA A 72 -17.90 -0.77 15.14
N ALA A 73 -18.00 -1.94 15.78
CA ALA A 73 -19.24 -2.47 16.35
C ALA A 73 -19.79 -1.65 17.54
N GLY A 74 -19.06 -0.62 17.98
CA GLY A 74 -19.53 0.41 18.89
C GLY A 74 -19.15 0.21 20.36
N ARG A 75 -19.39 1.26 21.15
CA ARG A 75 -18.95 1.37 22.54
C ARG A 75 -19.37 0.20 23.43
N GLU A 76 -20.63 -0.20 23.37
CA GLU A 76 -21.14 -1.30 24.21
C GLU A 76 -20.44 -2.62 23.87
N THR A 77 -20.19 -2.87 22.59
CA THR A 77 -19.46 -4.05 22.12
C THR A 77 -18.02 -4.01 22.59
N TYR A 78 -17.33 -2.88 22.39
CA TYR A 78 -15.97 -2.65 22.88
C TYR A 78 -15.84 -2.93 24.38
N GLU A 79 -16.64 -2.25 25.20
CA GLU A 79 -16.57 -2.38 26.67
C GLU A 79 -16.91 -3.80 27.13
N ALA A 80 -17.87 -4.48 26.48
CA ALA A 80 -18.23 -5.85 26.80
C ALA A 80 -17.14 -6.85 26.43
N THR A 81 -16.52 -6.70 25.26
CA THR A 81 -15.40 -7.56 24.81
C THR A 81 -14.20 -7.37 25.72
N LEU A 82 -13.82 -6.12 26.00
CA LEU A 82 -12.70 -5.80 26.88
C LEU A 82 -12.91 -6.36 28.31
N ALA A 83 -14.13 -6.23 28.85
CA ALA A 83 -14.46 -6.77 30.17
C ALA A 83 -14.49 -8.30 30.21
N ALA A 84 -14.81 -8.96 29.10
CA ALA A 84 -14.79 -10.41 29.00
C ALA A 84 -13.37 -10.97 28.92
N GLY A 85 -12.44 -10.26 28.25
CA GLY A 85 -11.06 -10.72 28.01
C GLY A 85 -10.98 -12.06 27.28
N ALA A 86 -12.04 -12.44 26.56
CA ALA A 86 -12.13 -13.67 25.80
C ALA A 86 -11.42 -13.50 24.43
N PRO A 87 -11.05 -14.59 23.76
CA PRO A 87 -10.47 -14.50 22.43
C PRO A 87 -11.37 -13.73 21.45
N LEU A 88 -10.75 -12.92 20.59
CA LEU A 88 -11.45 -12.23 19.50
C LEU A 88 -12.03 -13.27 18.52
N ASP A 89 -13.30 -13.10 18.15
CA ASP A 89 -14.04 -14.04 17.30
C ASP A 89 -14.16 -13.50 15.87
N PRO A 90 -13.37 -14.01 14.91
CA PRO A 90 -13.38 -13.53 13.53
C PRO A 90 -14.70 -13.77 12.81
N ASP A 91 -15.48 -14.78 13.21
CA ASP A 91 -16.75 -15.10 12.55
C ASP A 91 -17.89 -14.16 12.96
N ARG A 92 -17.66 -13.34 14.00
CA ARG A 92 -18.68 -12.50 14.60
C ARG A 92 -18.79 -11.11 13.96
N TRP A 93 -17.73 -10.64 13.33
CA TRP A 93 -17.59 -9.26 12.85
C TRP A 93 -17.09 -9.24 11.41
N ALA A 94 -17.40 -8.16 10.68
CA ALA A 94 -16.87 -7.94 9.34
C ALA A 94 -15.47 -7.32 9.46
N TRP A 95 -14.51 -8.13 9.90
CA TRP A 95 -13.16 -7.65 10.22
C TRP A 95 -12.31 -7.36 8.98
N ASP A 96 -12.56 -8.07 7.88
CA ASP A 96 -11.95 -7.76 6.58
C ASP A 96 -12.30 -6.33 6.12
N GLU A 97 -13.47 -5.81 6.51
CA GLU A 97 -13.90 -4.45 6.19
C GLU A 97 -13.32 -3.42 7.16
N ALA A 98 -12.79 -3.82 8.31
CA ALA A 98 -12.39 -2.90 9.38
C ALA A 98 -10.98 -2.31 9.20
N GLU A 99 -10.24 -2.74 8.18
CA GLU A 99 -8.94 -2.16 7.79
C GLU A 99 -9.06 -0.65 7.59
N ALA A 100 -10.09 -0.19 6.89
CA ALA A 100 -10.28 1.23 6.60
C ALA A 100 -10.42 2.09 7.86
N LEU A 101 -10.86 1.52 9.00
CA LEU A 101 -10.94 2.25 10.27
C LEU A 101 -9.57 2.60 10.87
N LEU A 102 -8.54 1.81 10.56
CA LEU A 102 -7.18 2.04 11.03
C LEU A 102 -6.49 3.16 10.25
N VAL A 103 -6.95 3.43 9.02
CA VAL A 103 -6.38 4.43 8.12
C VAL A 103 -7.13 5.79 8.21
N VAL A 104 -7.88 6.02 9.29
CA VAL A 104 -8.72 7.24 9.47
C VAL A 104 -7.90 8.43 9.95
N ALA A 105 -6.84 8.76 9.23
CA ALA A 105 -6.26 10.10 9.23
C ALA A 105 -5.42 10.22 7.97
N PRO A 106 -5.62 11.25 7.12
CA PRO A 106 -4.51 11.77 6.35
C PRO A 106 -3.61 12.44 7.38
N VAL A 107 -2.66 11.72 7.98
CA VAL A 107 -1.53 12.42 8.58
C VAL A 107 -0.90 13.16 7.41
N GLU A 108 -0.80 14.48 7.49
CA GLU A 108 0.09 15.21 6.59
C GLU A 108 1.51 14.68 6.85
N GLY A 109 1.88 13.57 6.21
CA GLY A 109 3.16 12.92 6.39
C GLY A 109 3.17 11.39 6.27
N GLU A 110 2.17 10.66 6.75
CA GLU A 110 2.22 9.19 6.86
C GLU A 110 0.78 8.61 6.73
N ASP A 111 0.60 7.55 5.95
CA ASP A 111 -0.68 6.90 5.62
C ASP A 111 -1.63 7.65 4.67
N GLU A 112 -1.21 7.76 3.41
CA GLU A 112 -2.15 7.46 2.33
C GLU A 112 -2.26 5.93 2.27
N ALA A 113 -3.43 5.35 2.61
CA ALA A 113 -3.84 4.14 1.90
C ALA A 113 -3.58 4.44 0.43
N PHE A 114 -2.67 3.69 -0.21
CA PHE A 114 -2.12 4.04 -1.52
C PHE A 114 -3.24 4.11 -2.56
N ASP A 115 -3.89 5.28 -2.65
CA ASP A 115 -4.76 5.63 -3.75
C ASP A 115 -3.83 5.91 -4.92
N LEU A 116 -3.42 4.83 -5.56
CA LEU A 116 -2.68 4.90 -6.79
C LEU A 116 -3.54 5.62 -7.85
N ALA A 117 -4.86 5.87 -7.68
CA ALA A 117 -5.72 6.60 -8.62
C ALA A 117 -5.40 8.11 -8.78
N GLY A 118 -4.12 8.47 -8.70
CA GLY A 118 -3.57 9.75 -9.15
C GLY A 118 -2.09 9.67 -9.54
N GLU A 119 -1.41 8.56 -9.23
CA GLU A 119 0.00 8.36 -9.53
C GLU A 119 0.29 8.29 -11.04
N PRO A 120 1.51 8.68 -11.46
CA PRO A 120 1.93 8.48 -12.85
C PRO A 120 1.74 7.01 -13.25
N ALA A 121 1.42 6.76 -14.52
CA ALA A 121 1.27 5.40 -15.06
C ALA A 121 2.53 4.52 -14.90
N VAL A 122 3.66 5.15 -14.53
CA VAL A 122 4.98 4.54 -14.38
C VAL A 122 5.64 5.09 -13.12
N THR A 123 6.02 4.17 -12.21
CA THR A 123 6.73 4.46 -10.96
C THR A 123 8.14 3.86 -11.02
N PHE A 124 9.13 4.62 -10.51
CA PHE A 124 10.53 4.20 -10.45
C PHE A 124 11.00 4.09 -9.00
N GLN A 125 11.63 2.97 -8.66
CA GLN A 125 12.12 2.66 -7.32
C GLN A 125 13.58 2.19 -7.39
N TRP A 126 14.44 2.76 -6.54
CA TRP A 126 15.84 2.34 -6.39
C TRP A 126 16.03 1.64 -5.05
N LEU A 127 15.84 0.32 -5.02
CA LEU A 127 15.89 -0.52 -3.82
C LEU A 127 17.26 -1.19 -3.66
N HIS A 128 18.32 -0.40 -3.80
CA HIS A 128 19.69 -0.87 -3.65
C HIS A 128 20.56 0.17 -2.94
N LEU A 129 21.38 -0.27 -1.99
CA LEU A 129 22.19 0.62 -1.13
C LEU A 129 23.22 1.46 -1.90
N THR A 130 23.58 1.05 -3.10
CA THR A 130 24.46 1.83 -3.99
C THR A 130 23.67 2.38 -5.15
N SER A 131 23.69 3.68 -5.34
CA SER A 131 23.12 4.38 -6.50
C SER A 131 24.18 5.23 -7.23
N PRO A 132 23.97 5.56 -8.51
CA PRO A 132 24.73 6.61 -9.18
C PRO A 132 24.55 7.96 -8.47
N GLU A 133 25.54 8.85 -8.56
CA GLU A 133 25.54 10.14 -7.84
C GLU A 133 24.35 11.06 -8.18
N ASP A 134 23.77 10.91 -9.37
CA ASP A 134 22.64 11.69 -9.86
C ASP A 134 21.29 11.01 -9.62
N VAL A 135 21.26 9.88 -8.90
CA VAL A 135 20.03 9.20 -8.47
C VAL A 135 19.73 9.55 -7.03
N GLU A 136 18.58 10.16 -6.80
CA GLU A 136 18.06 10.47 -5.47
C GLU A 136 17.05 9.39 -5.05
N THR A 137 17.26 8.77 -3.89
CA THR A 137 16.37 7.75 -3.34
C THR A 137 16.30 7.89 -1.82
N ALA A 138 15.14 7.62 -1.24
CA ALA A 138 14.97 7.51 0.21
C ALA A 138 15.40 6.13 0.74
N TYR A 139 15.73 5.18 -0.14
CA TYR A 139 16.16 3.84 0.22
C TYR A 139 17.60 3.85 0.74
N ASP A 140 17.76 3.71 2.05
CA ASP A 140 19.04 3.66 2.76
C ASP A 140 19.19 2.38 3.59
N GLU A 141 20.26 2.28 4.40
CA GLU A 141 20.52 1.12 5.26
C GLU A 141 19.38 0.84 6.26
N ASN A 142 18.74 1.88 6.79
CA ASN A 142 17.64 1.72 7.75
C ASN A 142 16.38 1.21 7.02
N VAL A 143 16.05 1.80 5.87
CA VAL A 143 14.90 1.36 5.05
C VAL A 143 15.10 -0.06 4.54
N ALA A 144 16.32 -0.41 4.10
CA ALA A 144 16.65 -1.76 3.66
C ALA A 144 16.56 -2.80 4.80
N GLU A 145 16.95 -2.43 6.02
CA GLU A 145 16.81 -3.31 7.19
C GLU A 145 15.33 -3.58 7.49
N VAL A 146 14.49 -2.55 7.48
CA VAL A 146 13.04 -2.68 7.72
C VAL A 146 12.36 -3.50 6.62
N THR A 147 12.52 -3.10 5.36
CA THR A 147 11.90 -3.79 4.21
C THR A 147 12.40 -5.24 4.09
N GLY A 148 13.70 -5.48 4.26
CA GLY A 148 14.28 -6.82 4.27
C GLY A 148 13.80 -7.71 5.41
N ALA A 149 13.61 -7.16 6.62
CA ALA A 149 13.09 -7.91 7.77
C ALA A 149 11.60 -8.25 7.62
N LEU A 150 10.82 -7.35 7.00
CA LEU A 150 9.40 -7.55 6.72
C LEU A 150 9.15 -8.35 5.43
N GLY A 151 10.18 -8.59 4.62
CA GLY A 151 10.04 -9.23 3.31
C GLY A 151 9.31 -8.36 2.29
N ILE A 152 9.26 -7.05 2.53
CA ILE A 152 8.63 -6.07 1.66
C ILE A 152 9.55 -5.88 0.43
N GLY A 153 9.21 -6.61 -0.63
CA GLY A 153 9.87 -6.48 -1.94
C GLY A 153 9.32 -5.30 -2.73
N PRO A 154 9.50 -5.27 -4.07
CA PRO A 154 8.92 -4.26 -4.95
C PRO A 154 7.41 -4.46 -5.16
N ASP A 155 6.74 -5.01 -4.14
CA ASP A 155 5.34 -5.39 -4.16
C ASP A 155 4.48 -4.12 -4.07
N PRO A 156 3.64 -3.85 -5.09
CA PRO A 156 2.80 -2.65 -5.13
C PRO A 156 1.85 -2.50 -3.94
N ALA A 157 1.53 -3.60 -3.23
CA ALA A 157 0.63 -3.57 -2.08
C ALA A 157 1.23 -2.82 -0.86
N PHE A 158 2.56 -2.72 -0.76
CA PHE A 158 3.23 -2.04 0.35
C PHE A 158 3.66 -0.60 0.04
N GLY A 159 3.32 -0.10 -1.15
CA GLY A 159 3.69 1.24 -1.60
C GLY A 159 5.08 1.34 -2.23
N PRO A 160 5.32 2.36 -3.08
CA PRO A 160 6.62 2.58 -3.67
C PRO A 160 7.57 3.34 -2.72
N VAL A 161 8.86 3.02 -2.80
CA VAL A 161 9.93 3.94 -2.35
C VAL A 161 10.43 4.68 -3.58
N PRO A 162 9.83 5.85 -3.93
CA PRO A 162 10.14 6.50 -5.19
C PRO A 162 11.59 6.97 -5.23
N ALA A 163 12.19 6.82 -6.39
CA ALA A 163 13.49 7.38 -6.71
C ALA A 163 13.37 8.36 -7.88
N SER A 164 14.31 9.29 -7.95
CA SER A 164 14.47 10.21 -9.07
C SER A 164 15.79 9.92 -9.76
N ASP A 165 15.75 9.71 -11.08
CA ASP A 165 16.93 9.62 -11.93
C ASP A 165 16.69 10.49 -13.19
N PRO A 166 17.48 11.55 -13.42
CA PRO A 166 17.35 12.37 -14.61
C PRO A 166 17.47 11.59 -15.93
N ALA A 167 18.13 10.43 -15.92
CA ALA A 167 18.20 9.54 -17.07
C ALA A 167 16.88 8.79 -17.30
N PHE A 168 16.19 8.40 -16.22
CA PHE A 168 14.87 7.79 -16.27
C PHE A 168 13.84 8.78 -16.80
N ASP A 169 13.81 10.02 -16.28
CA ASP A 169 12.88 11.06 -16.74
C ASP A 169 12.99 11.33 -18.24
N ARG A 170 14.23 11.35 -18.76
CA ARG A 170 14.49 11.53 -20.19
C ARG A 170 14.02 10.36 -21.03
N ALA A 171 14.12 9.14 -20.51
CA ALA A 171 13.58 7.95 -21.18
C ALA A 171 12.05 7.99 -21.15
N LEU A 172 11.45 8.19 -19.98
CA LEU A 172 10.01 8.27 -19.78
C LEU A 172 9.35 9.35 -20.65
N ALA A 173 9.99 10.51 -20.83
CA ALA A 173 9.51 11.56 -21.72
C ALA A 173 9.37 11.13 -23.20
N ARG A 174 9.99 10.03 -23.61
CA ARG A 174 9.84 9.43 -24.96
C ARG A 174 8.67 8.44 -25.03
N HIS A 175 8.15 8.03 -23.89
CA HIS A 175 7.11 7.00 -23.70
C HIS A 175 5.82 7.59 -23.11
N GLN A 176 5.50 8.86 -23.42
CA GLN A 176 4.36 9.59 -22.84
C GLN A 176 2.97 9.06 -23.24
N GLU A 177 2.89 8.10 -24.18
CA GLU A 177 1.63 7.55 -24.69
C GLU A 177 1.36 6.15 -24.13
N TRP A 178 1.34 6.01 -22.79
CA TRP A 178 0.94 4.75 -22.18
C TRP A 178 -0.53 4.43 -22.54
N PRO A 179 -0.86 3.21 -23.02
CA PRO A 179 -2.21 2.94 -23.47
C PRO A 179 -3.20 3.00 -22.30
N ALA A 180 -4.30 3.73 -22.48
CA ALA A 180 -5.38 3.79 -21.50
C ALA A 180 -5.93 2.39 -21.18
N GLY A 181 -6.15 2.12 -19.89
CA GLY A 181 -6.62 0.81 -19.41
C GLY A 181 -5.52 -0.26 -19.28
N SER A 182 -4.25 0.09 -19.52
CA SER A 182 -3.14 -0.82 -19.25
C SER A 182 -2.84 -0.92 -17.75
N PRO A 183 -2.26 -2.05 -17.31
CA PRO A 183 -1.71 -2.16 -15.96
C PRO A 183 -0.68 -1.06 -15.69
N ARG A 184 -0.59 -0.65 -14.43
CA ARG A 184 0.40 0.33 -13.96
C ARG A 184 1.80 -0.29 -13.98
N LEU A 185 2.80 0.50 -14.29
CA LEU A 185 4.18 0.01 -14.33
C LEU A 185 4.97 0.40 -13.09
N HIS A 186 5.68 -0.57 -12.50
CA HIS A 186 6.68 -0.35 -11.47
C HIS A 186 8.03 -0.85 -11.97
N LEU A 187 9.03 0.03 -12.05
CA LEU A 187 10.41 -0.36 -12.33
C LEU A 187 11.19 -0.28 -11.03
N ALA A 188 11.63 -1.44 -10.52
CA ALA A 188 12.35 -1.54 -9.26
C ALA A 188 13.78 -2.04 -9.47
N VAL A 189 14.77 -1.30 -8.96
CA VAL A 189 16.19 -1.69 -9.03
C VAL A 189 16.55 -2.44 -7.75
N LEU A 190 16.76 -3.76 -7.83
CA LEU A 190 16.94 -4.63 -6.67
C LEU A 190 17.91 -5.78 -6.95
N GLU A 191 18.73 -6.16 -5.97
CA GLU A 191 19.62 -7.31 -6.05
C GLU A 191 18.88 -8.66 -6.04
N GLY A 192 19.58 -9.73 -6.44
CA GLY A 192 19.03 -11.09 -6.44
C GLY A 192 18.44 -11.56 -7.77
N PHE A 193 18.49 -10.71 -8.80
CA PHE A 193 18.06 -11.03 -10.16
C PHE A 193 19.25 -10.97 -11.12
N GLU A 194 19.32 -11.93 -12.05
CA GLU A 194 20.37 -11.96 -13.09
C GLU A 194 19.96 -11.17 -14.34
N GLU A 195 18.65 -11.11 -14.63
CA GLU A 195 18.08 -10.44 -15.80
C GLU A 195 16.80 -9.68 -15.41
N PRO A 196 16.44 -8.60 -16.13
CA PRO A 196 15.20 -7.88 -15.90
C PRO A 196 14.00 -8.80 -16.06
N THR A 197 13.21 -8.94 -15.02
CA THR A 197 12.09 -9.90 -14.97
C THR A 197 10.79 -9.19 -14.64
N PRO A 198 9.81 -9.15 -15.56
CA PRO A 198 8.49 -8.61 -15.26
C PRO A 198 7.65 -9.64 -14.48
N THR A 199 7.00 -9.18 -13.42
CA THR A 199 6.01 -9.93 -12.64
C THR A 199 4.66 -9.25 -12.76
N LEU A 200 3.62 -10.04 -13.00
CA LEU A 200 2.24 -9.58 -13.02
C LEU A 200 1.65 -9.63 -11.62
N TRP A 201 0.95 -8.58 -11.22
CA TRP A 201 0.42 -8.43 -9.86
C TRP A 201 -1.03 -7.92 -9.86
N PRO A 202 -1.90 -8.38 -8.93
CA PRO A 202 -1.64 -9.42 -7.92
C PRO A 202 -1.58 -10.83 -8.51
N SER A 203 -2.10 -11.00 -9.73
CA SER A 203 -2.10 -12.29 -10.42
C SER A 203 -1.79 -12.14 -11.92
N VAL A 204 -1.50 -13.27 -12.56
CA VAL A 204 -1.29 -13.36 -14.01
C VAL A 204 -2.61 -13.18 -14.78
N GLU A 205 -3.74 -13.53 -14.17
CA GLU A 205 -5.05 -13.60 -14.82
C GLU A 205 -5.75 -12.23 -14.80
N GLU A 206 -5.59 -11.49 -13.71
CA GLU A 206 -6.15 -10.15 -13.51
C GLU A 206 -5.01 -9.20 -13.07
N PRO A 207 -4.09 -8.85 -13.98
CA PRO A 207 -2.96 -7.99 -13.64
C PRO A 207 -3.40 -6.53 -13.57
N GLU A 208 -3.26 -5.93 -12.41
CA GLU A 208 -3.42 -4.48 -12.19
C GLU A 208 -2.09 -3.74 -12.32
N HIS A 209 -0.98 -4.44 -12.04
CA HIS A 209 0.37 -3.91 -12.13
C HIS A 209 1.32 -4.85 -12.87
N VAL A 210 2.35 -4.25 -13.46
CA VAL A 210 3.55 -4.93 -13.94
C VAL A 210 4.75 -4.41 -13.14
N VAL A 211 5.37 -5.29 -12.37
CA VAL A 211 6.58 -5.00 -11.60
C VAL A 211 7.77 -5.56 -12.36
N LEU A 212 8.58 -4.69 -12.94
CA LEU A 212 9.83 -5.05 -13.57
C LEU A 212 10.98 -4.85 -12.58
N VAL A 213 11.55 -5.97 -12.13
CA VAL A 213 12.76 -5.92 -11.32
C VAL A 213 13.99 -5.87 -12.22
N VAL A 214 14.88 -4.91 -11.98
CA VAL A 214 16.08 -4.64 -12.77
C VAL A 214 17.31 -4.83 -11.88
N PRO A 215 18.30 -5.66 -12.28
CA PRO A 215 19.53 -5.81 -11.51
C PRO A 215 20.32 -4.50 -11.45
N PRO A 216 20.83 -4.07 -10.27
CA PRO A 216 21.58 -2.81 -10.13
C PRO A 216 22.78 -2.72 -11.07
N ALA A 217 23.48 -3.84 -11.30
CA ALA A 217 24.61 -3.91 -12.20
C ALA A 217 24.29 -3.38 -13.61
N MET A 218 23.07 -3.62 -14.10
CA MET A 218 22.65 -3.15 -15.43
C MET A 218 22.64 -1.63 -15.54
N LEU A 219 22.38 -0.91 -14.44
CA LEU A 219 22.32 0.55 -14.40
C LEU A 219 23.61 1.19 -13.88
N LEU A 220 24.28 0.54 -12.92
CA LEU A 220 25.56 0.98 -12.36
C LEU A 220 26.71 0.86 -13.36
N GLU A 221 26.69 -0.16 -14.22
CA GLU A 221 27.73 -0.39 -15.23
C GLU A 221 27.37 0.18 -16.61
N ALA A 222 26.17 0.76 -16.75
CA ALA A 222 25.71 1.31 -18.01
C ALA A 222 26.58 2.51 -18.45
N ILE A 223 27.04 2.46 -19.70
CA ILE A 223 27.63 3.63 -20.36
C ILE A 223 26.58 4.74 -20.54
N ASN A 224 25.31 4.36 -20.75
CA ASN A 224 24.19 5.27 -20.92
C ASN A 224 22.90 4.71 -20.30
N ARG A 225 22.57 5.14 -19.07
CA ARG A 225 21.35 4.70 -18.38
C ARG A 225 20.07 5.07 -19.13
N VAL A 226 20.05 6.17 -19.89
CA VAL A 226 18.87 6.57 -20.69
C VAL A 226 18.51 5.49 -21.70
N GLU A 227 19.50 4.93 -22.40
CA GLU A 227 19.28 3.86 -23.38
C GLU A 227 18.83 2.56 -22.73
N VAL A 228 19.32 2.27 -21.52
CA VAL A 228 18.86 1.11 -20.75
C VAL A 228 17.38 1.28 -20.36
N TYR A 229 16.99 2.41 -19.77
CA TYR A 229 15.59 2.67 -19.42
C TYR A 229 14.67 2.68 -20.64
N ASP A 230 15.09 3.29 -21.75
CA ASP A 230 14.35 3.30 -23.01
C ASP A 230 14.08 1.88 -23.53
N TRP A 231 15.09 1.00 -23.47
CA TRP A 231 14.95 -0.41 -23.82
C TRP A 231 13.97 -1.16 -22.90
N LEU A 232 14.08 -0.95 -21.58
CA LEU A 232 13.19 -1.57 -20.58
C LEU A 232 11.74 -1.12 -20.79
N LEU A 233 11.49 0.19 -20.89
CA LEU A 233 10.16 0.76 -21.09
C LEU A 233 9.53 0.29 -22.41
N THR A 234 10.31 0.23 -23.49
CA THR A 234 9.83 -0.32 -24.78
C THR A 234 9.38 -1.77 -24.64
N GLY A 235 10.12 -2.61 -23.91
CA GLY A 235 9.75 -4.00 -23.65
C GLY A 235 8.42 -4.11 -22.90
N LEU A 236 8.22 -3.22 -21.92
CA LEU A 236 7.02 -3.20 -21.09
C LEU A 236 5.80 -2.62 -21.81
N GLU A 237 5.96 -1.64 -22.69
CA GLU A 237 4.86 -1.17 -23.56
C GLU A 237 4.33 -2.31 -24.45
N GLY A 238 5.20 -3.21 -24.89
CA GLY A 238 4.83 -4.42 -25.61
C GLY A 238 3.90 -5.30 -24.77
N LEU A 239 4.34 -5.63 -23.55
CA LEU A 239 3.58 -6.43 -22.60
C LEU A 239 2.25 -5.77 -22.20
N ALA A 240 2.27 -4.48 -21.86
CA ALA A 240 1.09 -3.71 -21.49
C ALA A 240 0.04 -3.73 -22.61
N ARG A 241 0.46 -3.60 -23.88
CA ARG A 241 -0.45 -3.66 -25.02
C ARG A 241 -1.05 -5.06 -25.23
N GLU A 242 -0.29 -6.12 -24.97
CA GLU A 242 -0.79 -7.50 -25.03
C GLU A 242 -1.88 -7.76 -23.98
N LEU A 243 -1.64 -7.31 -22.75
CA LEU A 243 -2.59 -7.44 -21.64
C LEU A 243 -3.88 -6.65 -21.90
N SER A 244 -3.77 -5.40 -22.36
CA SER A 244 -4.93 -4.56 -22.71
C SER A 244 -5.69 -5.06 -23.94
N GLY A 245 -5.02 -5.72 -24.88
CA GLY A 245 -5.63 -6.26 -26.10
C GLY A 245 -6.40 -7.56 -25.88
N GLY A 246 -6.05 -8.35 -24.86
CA GLY A 246 -6.77 -9.57 -24.46
C GLY A 246 -8.17 -9.27 -23.90
N ALA A 247 -8.30 -8.23 -23.07
CA ALA A 247 -9.56 -7.84 -22.44
C ALA A 247 -10.64 -7.38 -23.45
N ALA A 248 -10.25 -6.84 -24.61
CA ALA A 248 -11.18 -6.38 -25.64
C ALA A 248 -11.68 -7.50 -26.57
N ALA A 249 -11.09 -8.70 -26.53
CA ALA A 249 -11.47 -9.83 -27.38
C ALA A 249 -12.56 -10.73 -26.76
N GLU A 250 -12.83 -10.58 -25.46
CA GLU A 250 -13.80 -11.40 -24.71
C GLU A 250 -15.06 -10.63 -24.25
N ALA A 251 -15.18 -9.34 -24.57
CA ALA A 251 -16.37 -8.50 -24.33
C ALA A 251 -17.28 -8.38 -25.57
#